data_AF-A0A938LTG1-F1
#
_entry.id   AF-A0A938LTG1-F1
#
_cell.length_a   1.000
_cell.length_b   1.000
_cell.length_c   1.000
_cell.angle_alpha   90.00
_cell.angle_beta   90.00
_cell.angle_gamma   90.00
#
_symmetry.space_group_name_H-M   'P 1'
#
loop_
_entity.id
_entity.type
_entity.pdbx_description
1 polymer ?
#
loop_
_entity_poly.entity_id
_entity_poly.type
_entity_poly.pdbx_seq_one_letter_code
_entity_poly.pdbx_strand_id
1 'polypeptide(L)' 'MPTVLKQEIHDAFVQRAEELGLGGAAFLAQIADETNATTEEQVLEFITNAGHPVTTMDPMF' A
#
# COMPACT_ATOMS: atom_id res chain seq x y z
N MET A 1 -4.80 2.44 -4.47
CA MET A 1 -4.14 2.57 -5.79
C MET A 1 -4.80 1.61 -6.75
N PRO A 2 -5.15 2.00 -7.99
CA PRO A 2 -5.75 1.07 -8.94
C PRO A 2 -4.89 -0.18 -9.19
N THR A 3 -5.51 -1.35 -9.36
CA THR A 3 -4.78 -2.61 -9.61
C THR A 3 -3.92 -2.53 -10.87
N VAL A 4 -4.43 -1.89 -11.93
CA VAL A 4 -3.68 -1.67 -13.17
C VAL A 4 -2.39 -0.88 -12.90
N LEU A 5 -2.49 0.20 -12.12
CA LEU A 5 -1.33 1.02 -11.79
C LEU A 5 -0.29 0.22 -10.99
N LYS A 6 -0.71 -0.61 -10.02
CA LYS A 6 0.20 -1.48 -9.27
C LYS A 6 0.98 -2.44 -10.18
N GLN A 7 0.35 -2.97 -11.23
CA GLN A 7 1.00 -3.86 -12.20
C GLN A 7 2.00 -3.10 -13.08
N GLU A 8 1.62 -1.92 -13.56
CA GLU A 8 2.45 -1.09 -14.43
C GLU A 8 3.75 -0.65 -13.73
N ILE A 9 3.68 -0.29 -12.44
CA ILE A 9 4.84 0.20 -11.69
C ILE A 9 5.47 -0.88 -10.81
N HIS A 10 5.02 -2.13 -10.89
CA HIS A 10 5.37 -3.20 -9.94
C HIS A 10 6.88 -3.26 -9.67
N ASP A 11 7.68 -3.43 -10.72
CA ASP A 11 9.11 -3.66 -10.58
C ASP A 11 9.85 -2.44 -10.01
N ALA A 12 9.52 -1.25 -10.51
CA ALA A 12 10.10 0.01 -10.03
C ALA A 12 9.71 0.31 -8.57
N PHE A 13 8.46 -0.02 -8.20
CA PHE A 13 7.96 0.16 -6.85
C PHE A 13 8.62 -0.80 -5.88
N VAL A 14 8.68 -2.09 -6.22
CA VAL A 14 9.29 -3.13 -5.37
C VAL A 14 10.75 -2.80 -5.11
N GLN A 15 11.52 -2.44 -6.15
CA GLN A 15 12.90 -2.01 -5.99
C GLN A 15 13.01 -0.86 -4.98
N ARG A 16 12.18 0.18 -5.12
CA ARG A 16 12.28 1.36 -4.27
C ARG A 16 11.83 1.09 -2.83
N ALA A 17 10.83 0.23 -2.66
CA ALA A 17 10.37 -0.22 -1.36
C ALA A 17 11.42 -1.10 -0.65
N GLU A 18 12.20 -1.90 -1.38
CA GLU A 18 13.34 -2.63 -0.81
C GLU A 18 14.45 -1.68 -0.35
N GLU A 19 14.80 -0.69 -1.17
CA GLU A 19 15.83 0.31 -0.85
C GLU A 19 15.48 1.17 0.37
N LEU A 20 14.19 1.36 0.64
CA LEU A 20 13.67 2.05 1.82
C LEU A 20 13.41 1.13 3.02
N GLY A 21 13.66 -0.18 2.89
CA GLY A 21 13.44 -1.16 3.96
C GLY A 21 11.95 -1.42 4.28
N LEU A 22 11.05 -1.16 3.34
CA LEU A 22 9.60 -1.33 3.48
C LEU A 22 9.11 -2.75 3.11
N GLY A 23 10.00 -3.63 2.64
CA GLY A 23 9.65 -5.03 2.33
C GLY A 23 9.14 -5.27 0.91
N GLY A 24 9.47 -4.37 -0.04
CA GLY A 24 9.31 -4.63 -1.47
C GLY A 24 7.87 -4.96 -1.87
N ALA A 25 7.67 -6.18 -2.40
CA ALA A 25 6.36 -6.69 -2.81
C ALA A 25 5.36 -6.82 -1.65
N ALA A 26 5.84 -7.06 -0.41
CA ALA A 26 4.96 -7.12 0.75
C ALA A 26 4.28 -5.78 1.01
N PHE A 27 5.00 -4.67 0.84
CA PHE A 27 4.44 -3.33 0.97
C PHE A 27 3.37 -3.05 -0.09
N LEU A 28 3.61 -3.49 -1.33
CA LEU A 28 2.64 -3.33 -2.42
C LEU A 28 1.32 -4.07 -2.13
N ALA A 29 1.38 -5.22 -1.45
CA ALA A 29 0.21 -5.99 -1.02
C ALA A 29 -0.58 -5.31 0.12
N GLN A 30 0.06 -4.45 0.92
CA GLN A 30 -0.59 -3.68 2.00
C GLN A 30 -1.36 -2.45 1.49
N ILE A 31 -1.18 -2.07 0.22
CA ILE A 31 -1.87 -0.92 -0.38
C ILE A 31 -3.24 -1.39 -0.90
N ALA A 32 -4.32 -0.75 -0.46
CA ALA A 32 -5.66 -1.06 -0.97
C ALA A 32 -5.81 -0.72 -2.46
N ASP A 33 -6.61 -1.49 -3.19
CA ASP A 33 -7.06 -1.21 -4.56
C ASP A 33 -8.58 -1.41 -4.69
N GLU A 34 -9.12 -1.20 -5.90
CA GLU A 34 -10.55 -1.34 -6.19
C GLU A 34 -11.12 -2.74 -5.95
N THR A 35 -10.27 -3.77 -5.85
CA THR A 35 -10.70 -5.14 -5.55
C THR A 35 -10.86 -5.37 -4.04
N ASN A 36 -10.14 -4.62 -3.23
CA ASN A 36 -10.17 -4.73 -1.77
C ASN A 36 -11.05 -3.67 -1.09
N ALA A 37 -11.10 -2.46 -1.63
CA ALA A 37 -11.83 -1.35 -1.02
C ALA A 37 -12.26 -0.31 -2.06
N THR A 38 -13.49 0.18 -1.91
CA THR A 38 -14.07 1.24 -2.77
C THR A 38 -14.52 2.46 -1.97
N THR A 39 -14.56 2.36 -0.64
CA THR A 39 -14.89 3.46 0.28
C THR A 39 -13.76 3.71 1.27
N GLU A 40 -13.72 4.91 1.85
CA GLU A 40 -12.69 5.31 2.82
C GLU A 40 -12.67 4.39 4.05
N GLU A 41 -13.84 3.99 4.53
CA GLU A 41 -14.00 3.08 5.67
C GLU A 41 -13.37 1.71 5.38
N GLN A 42 -13.61 1.16 4.19
CA GLN A 42 -13.01 -0.11 3.75
C GLN A 42 -11.50 0.00 3.59
N VAL A 43 -11.01 1.14 3.08
CA VAL A 43 -9.57 1.39 2.95
C VAL A 43 -8.93 1.42 4.34
N LEU A 44 -9.52 2.15 5.29
CA LEU A 44 -9.01 2.26 6.66
C LEU A 44 -8.95 0.90 7.36
N GLU A 45 -9.99 0.09 7.21
CA GLU A 45 -10.01 -1.28 7.74
C GLU A 45 -8.91 -2.15 7.11
N PHE A 46 -8.77 -2.09 5.78
CA PHE A 46 -7.77 -2.86 5.05
C PHE A 46 -6.34 -2.50 5.47
N ILE A 47 -5.99 -1.22 5.47
CA ILE A 47 -4.62 -0.78 5.80
C ILE A 47 -4.26 -1.03 7.26
N THR A 48 -5.26 -1.00 8.16
CA THR A 48 -5.06 -1.32 9.59
C THR A 48 -4.81 -2.81 9.78
N ASN A 49 -5.60 -3.67 9.14
CA ASN A 49 -5.44 -5.13 9.22
C ASN A 49 -4.17 -5.61 8.51
N ALA A 50 -3.78 -4.98 7.41
CA ALA A 50 -2.58 -5.30 6.66
C ALA A 50 -1.29 -4.79 7.33
N GLY A 51 -1.40 -3.94 8.36
CA GLY A 51 -0.24 -3.35 9.05
C GLY A 51 0.51 -2.35 8.16
N HIS A 52 -0.22 -1.55 7.38
CA HIS A 52 0.40 -0.56 6.50
C HIS A 52 1.11 0.51 7.35
N PRO A 53 2.36 0.90 7.02
CA PRO A 53 3.19 1.79 7.83
C PRO A 53 2.54 3.16 8.10
N VAL A 54 1.67 3.63 7.20
CA VAL A 54 0.92 4.89 7.35
C VAL A 54 0.15 5.00 8.66
N THR A 55 -0.29 3.88 9.23
CA THR A 55 -1.07 3.86 10.48
C THR A 55 -0.27 4.27 11.71
N THR A 56 1.06 4.22 11.62
CA THR A 56 2.00 4.57 12.71
C THR A 56 2.86 5.78 12.39
N MET A 57 2.72 6.37 11.19
CA MET A 57 3.49 7.53 10.77
C MET A 57 2.92 8.81 11.36
N ASP A 58 3.76 9.83 11.49
CA ASP A 58 3.30 11.16 11.87
C ASP A 58 2.24 11.67 10.87
N PRO A 59 1.18 12.35 11.36
CA PRO A 59 0.18 12.95 10.49
C PRO A 59 0.83 13.86 9.45
N MET A 60 0.43 13.72 8.19
CA MET A 60 0.91 14.62 7.13
C MET A 60 0.25 16.02 7.20
N PHE A 61 -0.80 16.19 8.01
CA PHE A 61 -1.56 17.42 8.20
C PHE A 61 -2.09 17.56 9.64
#